data_AF-A0A1F5YIC0-F1
#
_entry.id   AF-A0A1F5YIC0-F1
#
_cell.length_a   1.000
_cell.length_b   1.000
_cell.length_c   1.000
_cell.angle_alpha   90.00
_cell.angle_beta   90.00
_cell.angle_gamma   90.00
#
_symmetry.space_group_name_H-M   'P 1'
#
loop_
_entity.id
_entity.type
_entity.pdbx_description
1 polymer ?
#
loop_
_entity_poly.entity_id
_entity_poly.type
_entity_poly.pdbx_seq_one_letter_code
_entity_poly.pdbx_strand_id
1 'polypeptide(L)'
;MSPAEKKLIKYILEKKNCPDCLLIHPSSMWKEILPWAEGKISLNDVLSLLSFNKIPVLEKYKNLTDKLNLPKTFFVMKFYESSLFPKTENNILFIKNLTNYLTQKSNVVNMNNSSVDNHLPIKFSPGKKIISVSNLTPDINLGVQTEIIRRSIGFFGTNGGFDILPAFVGKPSLSFYSTPLTRFMPAYFQHEMIARKLYEYLGVNSYSIMSIDSWRSFFN
;
A
#
# COMPACT_ATOMS: atom_id res chain seq x y z
N MET A 1 5.72 12.32 -15.33
CA MET A 1 5.29 13.24 -14.26
C MET A 1 4.18 14.13 -14.81
N SER A 2 3.00 14.09 -14.20
CA SER A 2 1.83 14.87 -14.59
C SER A 2 2.06 16.37 -14.36
N PRO A 3 1.28 17.25 -15.03
CA PRO A 3 1.33 18.69 -14.76
C PRO A 3 1.08 19.05 -13.29
N ALA A 4 0.22 18.30 -12.59
CA ALA A 4 -0.09 18.50 -11.18
C ALA A 4 1.11 18.15 -10.28
N GLU A 5 1.79 17.03 -10.55
CA GLU A 5 3.01 16.63 -9.83
C GLU A 5 4.13 17.66 -10.00
N LYS A 6 4.33 18.16 -11.23
CA LYS A 6 5.31 19.22 -11.51
C LYS A 6 4.99 20.51 -10.74
N LYS A 7 3.71 20.88 -10.66
CA LYS A 7 3.27 22.07 -9.91
C LYS A 7 3.48 21.90 -8.40
N LEU A 8 3.19 20.71 -7.86
CA LEU A 8 3.40 20.40 -6.44
C LEU A 8 4.90 20.40 -6.08
N ILE A 9 5.75 19.74 -6.89
CA ILE A 9 7.20 19.73 -6.69
C ILE A 9 7.74 21.16 -6.76
N LYS A 10 7.39 21.93 -7.80
CA LYS A 10 7.80 23.33 -7.93
C LYS A 10 7.40 24.16 -6.71
N TYR A 11 6.16 24.03 -6.24
CA TYR A 11 5.70 24.72 -5.03
C TYR A 11 6.50 24.33 -3.78
N ILE A 12 6.80 23.05 -3.60
CA ILE A 12 7.63 22.58 -2.47
C ILE A 12 9.06 23.13 -2.58
N LEU A 13 9.65 23.11 -3.77
CA LEU A 13 10.99 23.62 -4.04
C LEU A 13 11.10 25.13 -3.78
N GLU A 14 10.09 25.90 -4.22
CA GLU A 14 9.97 27.34 -3.94
C GLU A 14 9.83 27.59 -2.43
N LYS A 15 8.95 26.87 -1.74
CA LYS A 15 8.78 26.94 -0.27
C LYS A 15 10.06 26.61 0.51
N LYS A 16 10.93 25.76 -0.04
CA LYS A 16 12.19 25.34 0.57
C LYS A 16 13.39 26.19 0.13
N ASN A 17 13.17 27.28 -0.62
CA ASN A 17 14.22 28.11 -1.21
C ASN A 17 15.27 27.30 -2.00
N CYS A 18 14.84 26.23 -2.68
CA CYS A 18 15.71 25.42 -3.53
C CYS A 18 15.05 25.11 -4.88
N PRO A 19 14.87 26.13 -5.75
CA PRO A 19 14.18 25.96 -7.04
C PRO A 19 14.87 24.96 -7.97
N ASP A 20 16.18 24.76 -7.81
CA ASP A 20 17.01 23.89 -8.65
C ASP A 20 17.26 22.49 -8.04
N CYS A 21 16.67 22.18 -6.89
CA CYS A 21 16.81 20.86 -6.27
C CYS A 21 16.19 19.77 -7.15
N LEU A 22 17.01 18.79 -7.56
CA LEU A 22 16.56 17.62 -8.32
C LEU A 22 15.96 16.51 -7.43
N LEU A 23 16.20 16.59 -6.11
CA LEU A 23 15.79 15.59 -5.13
C LEU A 23 15.23 16.27 -3.87
N ILE A 24 14.04 15.85 -3.45
CA ILE A 24 13.48 16.16 -2.13
C ILE A 24 13.62 14.90 -1.28
N HIS A 25 14.49 14.95 -0.27
CA HIS A 25 14.67 13.80 0.61
C HIS A 25 13.41 13.55 1.45
N PRO A 26 12.94 12.29 1.61
CA PRO A 26 11.73 11.96 2.37
C PRO A 26 11.70 12.50 3.80
N SER A 27 12.86 12.72 4.43
CA SER A 27 12.95 13.37 5.76
C SER A 27 12.27 14.74 5.81
N SER A 28 12.19 15.43 4.67
CA SER A 28 11.50 16.72 4.56
C SER A 28 10.00 16.61 4.82
N MET A 29 9.39 15.50 4.42
CA MET A 29 7.99 15.17 4.75
C MET A 29 7.88 14.75 6.21
N TRP A 30 8.81 13.92 6.69
CA TRP A 30 8.80 13.45 8.07
C TRP A 30 8.93 14.58 9.09
N LYS A 31 9.60 15.69 8.78
CA LYS A 31 9.72 16.83 9.70
C LYS A 31 8.38 17.37 10.18
N GLU A 32 7.37 17.39 9.31
CA GLU A 32 6.02 17.89 9.64
C GLU A 32 5.19 16.85 10.40
N ILE A 33 5.48 15.55 10.20
CA ILE A 33 4.74 14.42 10.79
C ILE A 33 5.35 13.96 12.13
N LEU A 34 6.66 14.18 12.31
CA LEU A 34 7.41 13.70 13.46
C LEU A 34 6.87 14.21 14.80
N PRO A 35 6.45 15.48 14.97
CA PRO A 35 5.85 15.93 16.21
C PRO A 35 4.62 15.11 16.61
N TRP A 36 3.78 14.71 15.65
CA TRP A 36 2.65 13.83 15.92
C TRP A 36 3.12 12.40 16.23
N ALA A 37 4.12 11.90 15.50
CA ALA A 37 4.72 10.59 15.76
C ALA A 37 5.32 10.49 17.18
N GLU A 38 5.82 11.60 17.71
CA GLU A 38 6.36 11.73 19.07
C GLU A 38 5.29 12.07 20.14
N GLY A 39 4.02 12.20 19.74
CA GLY A 39 2.91 12.52 20.64
C GLY A 39 2.85 13.98 21.11
N LYS A 40 3.55 14.90 20.42
CA LYS A 40 3.62 16.32 20.76
C LYS A 40 2.43 17.14 20.24
N ILE A 41 1.74 16.65 19.20
CA ILE A 41 0.54 17.27 18.63
C ILE A 41 -0.55 16.23 18.44
N SER A 42 -1.81 16.67 18.33
CA SER A 42 -2.95 15.78 18.18
C SER A 42 -3.08 15.22 16.75
N LEU A 43 -3.91 14.18 16.59
CA LEU A 43 -4.28 13.69 15.25
C LEU A 43 -4.94 14.80 14.41
N ASN A 44 -5.76 15.66 15.01
CA ASN A 44 -6.43 16.73 14.28
C ASN A 44 -5.43 17.77 13.77
N ASP A 45 -4.40 18.09 14.57
CA ASP A 45 -3.36 19.05 14.17
C ASP A 45 -2.59 18.53 12.96
N VAL A 46 -2.14 17.26 12.99
CA VAL A 46 -1.43 16.69 11.83
C VAL A 46 -2.33 16.56 10.61
N LEU A 47 -3.61 16.22 10.78
CA LEU A 47 -4.56 16.13 9.65
C LEU A 47 -4.79 17.49 9.00
N SER A 48 -4.71 18.60 9.74
CA SER A 48 -4.82 19.95 9.18
C SER A 48 -3.66 20.31 8.24
N LEU A 49 -2.52 19.60 8.35
CA LEU A 49 -1.36 19.75 7.48
C LEU A 49 -1.43 18.88 6.22
N LEU A 50 -2.42 17.98 6.15
CA LEU A 50 -2.53 16.97 5.10
C LEU A 50 -3.72 17.27 4.17
N SER A 51 -3.53 16.97 2.89
CA SER A 51 -4.60 16.98 1.90
C SER A 51 -4.50 15.73 1.06
N PHE A 52 -5.62 15.02 0.90
CA PHE A 52 -5.68 13.80 0.13
C PHE A 52 -6.54 14.00 -1.11
N ASN A 53 -6.07 13.50 -2.25
CA ASN A 53 -6.80 13.56 -3.51
C ASN A 53 -6.79 12.18 -4.17
N LYS A 54 -7.91 11.77 -4.76
CA LYS A 54 -7.94 10.56 -5.59
C LYS A 54 -6.92 10.70 -6.72
N ILE A 55 -6.16 9.64 -6.97
CA ILE A 55 -5.22 9.60 -8.09
C ILE A 55 -6.06 9.46 -9.37
N PRO A 56 -5.96 10.38 -10.34
CA PRO A 56 -6.66 10.25 -11.61
C PRO A 56 -6.12 9.06 -12.42
N VAL A 57 -6.89 8.59 -13.39
CA VAL A 57 -6.36 7.64 -14.38
C VAL A 57 -5.32 8.38 -15.21
N LEU A 58 -4.12 7.78 -15.32
CA LEU A 58 -3.05 8.30 -16.16
C LEU A 58 -2.85 7.36 -17.33
N GLU A 59 -3.04 7.86 -18.55
CA GLU A 59 -3.04 7.05 -19.78
C GLU A 59 -1.75 6.23 -19.96
N LYS A 60 -0.60 6.79 -19.53
CA LYS A 60 0.69 6.07 -19.50
C LYS A 60 0.57 4.75 -18.73
N TYR A 61 0.05 4.77 -17.50
CA TYR A 61 -0.02 3.57 -16.66
C TYR A 61 -1.16 2.66 -17.07
N LYS A 62 -2.27 3.22 -17.58
CA LYS A 62 -3.34 2.45 -18.19
C LYS A 62 -2.83 1.57 -19.33
N ASN A 63 -2.10 2.16 -20.28
CA ASN A 63 -1.56 1.46 -21.45
C ASN A 63 -0.48 0.43 -21.09
N LEU A 64 0.33 0.69 -20.07
CA LEU A 64 1.30 -0.29 -19.57
C LEU A 64 0.59 -1.50 -18.92
N THR A 65 -0.45 -1.24 -18.12
CA THR A 65 -1.23 -2.31 -17.47
C THR A 65 -2.06 -3.11 -18.49
N ASP A 66 -2.55 -2.49 -19.57
CA ASP A 66 -3.26 -3.19 -20.66
C ASP A 66 -2.39 -4.29 -21.29
N LYS A 67 -1.08 -4.06 -21.41
CA LYS A 67 -0.11 -5.05 -21.94
C LYS A 67 0.12 -6.26 -21.03
N LEU A 68 -0.29 -6.19 -19.77
CA LEU A 68 -0.17 -7.31 -18.83
C LEU A 68 -1.25 -8.38 -19.04
N ASN A 69 -2.26 -8.12 -19.89
CA ASN A 69 -3.34 -9.05 -20.20
C ASN A 69 -4.01 -9.64 -18.94
N LEU A 70 -4.23 -8.80 -17.93
CA LEU A 70 -4.84 -9.22 -16.67
C LEU A 70 -6.31 -9.63 -16.90
N PRO A 71 -6.82 -10.60 -16.15
CA PRO A 71 -8.22 -11.02 -16.23
C PRO A 71 -9.17 -9.86 -15.89
N LYS A 72 -10.42 -9.94 -16.37
CA LYS A 72 -11.44 -8.91 -16.12
C LYS A 72 -11.72 -8.70 -14.62
N THR A 73 -11.61 -9.76 -13.83
CA THR A 73 -11.84 -9.75 -12.38
C THR A 73 -10.70 -10.46 -11.67
N PHE A 74 -10.14 -9.81 -10.66
CA PHE A 74 -9.08 -10.37 -9.83
C PHE A 74 -8.97 -9.64 -8.50
N PHE A 75 -8.39 -10.32 -7.50
CA PHE A 75 -7.87 -9.72 -6.29
C PHE A 75 -6.40 -9.36 -6.48
N VAL A 76 -5.94 -8.37 -5.73
CA VAL A 76 -4.52 -8.01 -5.65
C VAL A 76 -3.97 -8.46 -4.31
N MET A 77 -2.78 -9.07 -4.33
CA MET A 77 -2.04 -9.45 -3.14
C MET A 77 -0.65 -8.84 -3.13
N LYS A 78 -0.22 -8.30 -1.98
CA LYS A 78 1.17 -7.89 -1.74
C LYS A 78 1.57 -8.11 -0.29
N PHE A 79 2.51 -9.05 -0.09
CA PHE A 79 3.06 -9.40 1.21
C PHE A 79 4.57 -9.24 1.20
N TYR A 80 5.05 -8.40 2.12
CA TYR A 80 6.46 -8.15 2.32
C TYR A 80 6.81 -8.28 3.80
N GLU A 81 8.06 -8.63 4.04
CA GLU A 81 8.61 -8.74 5.38
C GLU A 81 8.62 -7.38 6.07
N SER A 82 8.11 -7.37 7.30
CA SER A 82 8.19 -6.23 8.20
C SER A 82 8.23 -6.73 9.63
N SER A 83 8.51 -5.85 10.59
CA SER A 83 8.45 -6.18 12.01
C SER A 83 7.04 -6.61 12.48
N LEU A 84 5.96 -6.17 11.81
CA LEU A 84 4.59 -6.63 12.05
C LEU A 84 4.26 -7.97 11.38
N PHE A 85 4.98 -8.29 10.32
CA PHE A 85 4.74 -9.47 9.50
C PHE A 85 6.08 -10.12 9.15
N PRO A 86 6.81 -10.67 10.14
CA PRO A 86 8.11 -11.29 9.92
C PRO A 86 7.97 -12.50 8.99
N LYS A 87 9.05 -12.84 8.28
CA LYS A 87 9.06 -14.01 7.40
C LYS A 87 9.22 -15.30 8.21
N THR A 88 8.15 -15.72 8.88
CA THR A 88 8.05 -17.01 9.59
C THR A 88 7.34 -18.06 8.75
N GLU A 89 7.55 -19.34 9.04
CA GLU A 89 6.83 -20.44 8.39
C GLU A 89 5.32 -20.32 8.58
N ASN A 90 4.89 -19.90 9.77
CA ASN A 90 3.48 -19.67 10.11
C ASN A 90 2.84 -18.60 9.21
N ASN A 91 3.55 -17.50 8.95
CA ASN A 91 3.10 -16.42 8.07
C ASN A 91 3.09 -16.82 6.60
N ILE A 92 4.08 -17.60 6.18
CA ILE A 92 4.11 -18.18 4.82
C ILE A 92 2.92 -19.13 4.61
N LEU A 93 2.62 -19.98 5.59
CA LEU A 93 1.46 -20.87 5.55
C LEU A 93 0.14 -20.08 5.50
N PHE A 94 0.03 -19.01 6.30
CA PHE A 94 -1.11 -18.10 6.24
C PHE A 94 -1.30 -17.51 4.84
N ILE A 95 -0.24 -16.97 4.22
CA ILE A 95 -0.33 -16.40 2.86
C ILE A 95 -0.78 -17.45 1.86
N LYS A 96 -0.26 -18.68 1.94
CA LYS A 96 -0.70 -19.79 1.08
C LYS A 96 -2.19 -20.09 1.25
N ASN A 97 -2.67 -20.18 2.48
CA ASN A 97 -4.08 -20.47 2.77
C ASN A 97 -5.00 -19.34 2.29
N LEU A 98 -4.63 -18.08 2.55
CA LEU A 98 -5.35 -16.91 2.05
C LEU A 98 -5.40 -16.90 0.52
N THR A 99 -4.28 -17.17 -0.14
CA THR A 99 -4.21 -17.23 -1.61
C THR A 99 -5.12 -18.34 -2.14
N ASN A 100 -5.11 -19.52 -1.53
CA ASN A 100 -5.98 -20.63 -1.93
C ASN A 100 -7.46 -20.23 -1.79
N TYR A 101 -7.83 -19.59 -0.69
CA TYR A 101 -9.19 -19.06 -0.49
C TYR A 101 -9.60 -18.04 -1.57
N LEU A 102 -8.72 -17.07 -1.88
CA LEU A 102 -9.00 -16.06 -2.90
C LEU A 102 -9.09 -16.65 -4.31
N THR A 103 -8.26 -17.65 -4.63
CA THR A 103 -8.24 -18.32 -5.94
C THR A 103 -9.48 -19.20 -6.20
N GLN A 104 -10.19 -19.62 -5.15
CA GLN A 104 -11.51 -20.24 -5.29
C GLN A 104 -12.55 -19.24 -5.82
N LYS A 105 -12.40 -17.94 -5.50
CA LYS A 105 -13.36 -16.88 -5.87
C LYS A 105 -13.01 -16.14 -7.16
N SER A 106 -11.73 -15.84 -7.40
CA SER A 106 -11.29 -15.10 -8.59
C SER A 106 -9.81 -15.35 -8.89
N ASN A 107 -9.27 -14.70 -9.92
CA ASN A 107 -7.83 -14.70 -10.12
C ASN A 107 -7.13 -13.84 -9.05
N VAL A 108 -5.87 -14.11 -8.80
CA VAL A 108 -5.04 -13.34 -7.87
C VAL A 108 -3.85 -12.77 -8.63
N VAL A 109 -3.70 -11.45 -8.58
CA VAL A 109 -2.50 -10.77 -9.07
C VAL A 109 -1.56 -10.53 -7.90
N ASN A 110 -0.41 -11.20 -7.93
CA ASN A 110 0.64 -11.08 -6.92
C ASN A 110 1.63 -9.98 -7.32
N MET A 111 1.77 -8.95 -6.48
CA MET A 111 2.64 -7.79 -6.71
C MET A 111 3.90 -7.81 -5.85
N ASN A 112 4.34 -9.01 -5.44
CA ASN A 112 5.61 -9.24 -4.76
C ASN A 112 6.79 -9.14 -5.73
N ASN A 113 6.97 -7.96 -6.34
CA ASN A 113 8.07 -7.67 -7.23
C ASN A 113 9.32 -7.21 -6.46
N SER A 114 10.45 -7.14 -7.17
CA SER A 114 11.72 -6.66 -6.62
C SER A 114 11.50 -5.26 -6.02
N SER A 115 11.68 -5.13 -4.71
CA SER A 115 11.61 -3.83 -4.07
C SER A 115 12.89 -3.05 -4.33
N VAL A 116 12.77 -1.73 -4.42
CA VAL A 116 13.91 -0.80 -4.35
C VAL A 116 14.28 -0.46 -2.92
N ASP A 117 13.46 -0.86 -1.96
CA ASP A 117 13.69 -0.69 -0.52
C ASP A 117 14.03 -2.03 0.16
N ASN A 118 14.23 -1.98 1.47
CA ASN A 118 14.63 -3.14 2.28
C ASN A 118 13.47 -4.13 2.57
N HIS A 119 12.28 -3.94 2.00
CA HIS A 119 11.15 -4.83 2.21
C HIS A 119 11.23 -6.02 1.26
N LEU A 120 11.69 -7.16 1.79
CA LEU A 120 11.82 -8.38 1.02
C LEU A 120 10.45 -8.99 0.72
N PRO A 121 10.16 -9.34 -0.55
CA PRO A 121 8.90 -9.99 -0.92
C PRO A 121 8.82 -11.40 -0.34
N ILE A 122 7.64 -11.79 0.15
CA ILE A 122 7.37 -13.18 0.57
C ILE A 122 6.93 -14.00 -0.65
N LYS A 123 7.81 -14.86 -1.15
CA LYS A 123 7.53 -15.70 -2.32
C LYS A 123 6.63 -16.89 -1.96
N PHE A 124 5.67 -17.21 -2.82
CA PHE A 124 4.86 -18.43 -2.77
C PHE A 124 4.59 -18.95 -4.20
N SER A 125 4.33 -20.24 -4.34
CA SER A 125 4.25 -20.91 -5.65
C SER A 125 3.01 -20.46 -6.45
N PRO A 126 3.18 -20.08 -7.74
CA PRO A 126 2.05 -19.70 -8.59
C PRO A 126 1.28 -20.95 -9.04
N GLY A 127 0.08 -21.14 -8.49
CA GLY A 127 -0.94 -21.99 -9.10
C GLY A 127 -1.57 -21.34 -10.34
N LYS A 128 -2.40 -22.08 -11.10
CA LYS A 128 -2.98 -21.63 -12.39
C LYS A 128 -3.73 -20.29 -12.36
N LYS A 129 -4.26 -19.87 -11.21
CA LYS A 129 -5.02 -18.61 -11.03
C LYS A 129 -4.20 -17.48 -10.39
N ILE A 130 -2.89 -17.67 -10.24
CA ILE A 130 -1.99 -16.67 -9.65
C ILE A 130 -1.12 -16.08 -10.76
N ILE A 131 -1.24 -14.78 -10.95
CA ILE A 131 -0.52 -14.01 -11.96
C ILE A 131 0.49 -13.13 -11.23
N SER A 132 1.77 -13.43 -11.40
CA SER A 132 2.85 -12.62 -10.82
C SER A 132 3.20 -11.48 -11.75
N VAL A 133 3.21 -10.25 -11.23
CA VAL A 133 3.71 -9.08 -11.96
C VAL A 133 5.17 -8.86 -11.55
N SER A 134 6.08 -9.07 -12.49
CA SER A 134 7.53 -8.91 -12.30
C SER A 134 8.12 -7.94 -13.33
N ASN A 135 9.40 -7.61 -13.15
CA ASN A 135 10.21 -6.84 -14.12
C ASN A 135 9.72 -5.41 -14.42
N LEU A 136 9.03 -4.77 -13.47
CA LEU A 136 8.74 -3.33 -13.55
C LEU A 136 9.98 -2.54 -13.15
N THR A 137 10.38 -1.57 -13.96
CA THR A 137 11.46 -0.64 -13.60
C THR A 137 11.00 0.29 -12.48
N PRO A 138 11.90 0.75 -11.58
CA PRO A 138 11.53 1.59 -10.44
C PRO A 138 10.69 2.83 -10.79
N ASP A 139 10.97 3.47 -11.93
CA ASP A 139 10.32 4.71 -12.38
C ASP A 139 8.86 4.54 -12.82
N ILE A 140 8.45 3.32 -13.21
CA ILE A 140 7.05 3.00 -13.57
C ILE A 140 6.35 2.14 -12.54
N ASN A 141 7.10 1.52 -11.63
CA ASN A 141 6.64 0.45 -10.75
C ASN A 141 5.38 0.83 -9.96
N LEU A 142 5.44 1.92 -9.20
CA LEU A 142 4.33 2.34 -8.34
C LEU A 142 3.09 2.74 -9.16
N GLY A 143 3.29 3.42 -10.29
CA GLY A 143 2.20 3.83 -11.17
C GLY A 143 1.46 2.63 -11.80
N VAL A 144 2.20 1.61 -12.24
CA VAL A 144 1.60 0.36 -12.75
C VAL A 144 0.88 -0.39 -11.63
N GLN A 145 1.49 -0.55 -10.45
CA GLN A 145 0.81 -1.21 -9.31
C GLN A 145 -0.47 -0.48 -8.87
N THR A 146 -0.46 0.86 -8.87
CA THR A 146 -1.64 1.68 -8.57
C THR A 146 -2.77 1.41 -9.58
N GLU A 147 -2.44 1.34 -10.86
CA GLU A 147 -3.41 1.06 -11.92
C GLU A 147 -3.93 -0.39 -11.88
N ILE A 148 -3.10 -1.35 -11.50
CA ILE A 148 -3.53 -2.74 -11.24
C ILE A 148 -4.57 -2.77 -10.11
N ILE A 149 -4.31 -2.09 -8.98
CA ILE A 149 -5.25 -2.00 -7.86
C ILE A 149 -6.56 -1.34 -8.33
N ARG A 150 -6.50 -0.25 -9.10
CA ARG A 150 -7.69 0.42 -9.63
C ARG A 150 -8.63 -0.52 -10.39
N ARG A 151 -8.10 -1.56 -11.02
CA ARG A 151 -8.88 -2.55 -11.80
C ARG A 151 -9.30 -3.76 -10.97
N SER A 152 -8.77 -3.92 -9.76
CA SER A 152 -9.03 -5.10 -8.93
C SER A 152 -10.40 -5.02 -8.24
N ILE A 153 -10.80 -6.15 -7.66
CA ILE A 153 -11.93 -6.22 -6.73
C ILE A 153 -11.54 -5.59 -5.39
N GLY A 154 -10.29 -5.76 -4.97
CA GLY A 154 -9.76 -5.28 -3.69
C GLY A 154 -8.31 -5.69 -3.50
N PHE A 155 -7.72 -5.18 -2.42
CA PHE A 155 -6.34 -5.43 -2.02
C PHE A 155 -6.26 -6.26 -0.74
N PHE A 156 -5.28 -7.17 -0.69
CA PHE A 156 -4.90 -7.95 0.49
C PHE A 156 -3.39 -7.85 0.69
N GLY A 157 -2.91 -7.59 1.90
CA GLY A 157 -1.47 -7.47 2.09
C GLY A 157 -0.99 -7.23 3.52
N THR A 158 0.31 -6.94 3.64
CA THR A 158 0.92 -6.54 4.91
C THR A 158 0.36 -5.19 5.37
N ASN A 159 -0.02 -5.06 6.65
CA ASN A 159 -0.33 -3.76 7.27
C ASN A 159 0.94 -2.88 7.29
N GLY A 160 0.93 -1.81 6.51
CA GLY A 160 2.05 -0.89 6.36
C GLY A 160 1.90 0.02 5.14
N GLY A 161 2.92 0.80 4.80
CA GLY A 161 2.79 1.94 3.87
C GLY A 161 2.24 1.67 2.46
N PHE A 162 2.13 0.42 2.01
CA PHE A 162 1.52 0.10 0.71
C PHE A 162 -0.02 -0.03 0.78
N ASP A 163 -0.57 -0.31 1.95
CA ASP A 163 -2.00 -0.62 2.12
C ASP A 163 -2.95 0.59 2.06
N ILE A 164 -2.37 1.79 1.99
CA ILE A 164 -3.08 3.05 1.77
C ILE A 164 -3.37 3.30 0.29
N LEU A 165 -2.61 2.67 -0.62
CA LEU A 165 -2.72 2.90 -2.06
C LEU A 165 -4.13 2.63 -2.63
N PRO A 166 -4.87 1.58 -2.19
CA PRO A 166 -6.24 1.34 -2.63
C PRO A 166 -7.21 2.50 -2.33
N ALA A 167 -7.02 3.26 -1.24
CA ALA A 167 -7.86 4.42 -0.92
C ALA A 167 -7.86 5.45 -2.05
N PHE A 168 -6.68 5.75 -2.59
CA PHE A 168 -6.49 6.74 -3.65
C PHE A 168 -7.19 6.38 -4.97
N VAL A 169 -7.57 5.11 -5.15
CA VAL A 169 -8.23 4.62 -6.36
C VAL A 169 -9.62 4.05 -6.10
N GLY A 170 -10.16 4.27 -4.90
CA GLY A 170 -11.53 3.87 -4.55
C GLY A 170 -11.72 2.37 -4.33
N LYS A 171 -10.70 1.68 -3.82
CA LYS A 171 -10.71 0.22 -3.66
C LYS A 171 -10.62 -0.22 -2.20
N PRO A 172 -11.31 -1.31 -1.83
CA PRO A 172 -11.22 -1.87 -0.49
C PRO A 172 -9.84 -2.48 -0.23
N SER A 173 -9.44 -2.50 1.03
CA SER A 173 -8.18 -3.08 1.50
C SER A 173 -8.40 -3.86 2.79
N LEU A 174 -7.92 -5.09 2.80
CA LEU A 174 -7.79 -5.92 4.01
C LEU A 174 -6.32 -6.24 4.26
N SER A 175 -5.76 -5.62 5.29
CA SER A 175 -4.35 -5.78 5.65
C SER A 175 -4.17 -6.70 6.86
N PHE A 176 -2.99 -7.33 6.95
CA PHE A 176 -2.68 -8.30 7.98
C PHE A 176 -1.41 -7.98 8.75
N TYR A 177 -1.41 -8.37 10.03
CA TYR A 177 -0.24 -8.39 10.91
C TYR A 177 -0.22 -9.71 11.69
N SER A 178 0.96 -10.15 12.12
CA SER A 178 1.13 -11.37 12.93
C SER A 178 1.80 -11.10 14.27
N THR A 179 2.60 -10.04 14.38
CA THR A 179 3.21 -9.68 15.67
C THR A 179 2.19 -8.88 16.49
N PRO A 180 1.99 -9.19 17.79
CA PRO A 180 1.07 -8.44 18.63
C PRO A 180 1.39 -6.94 18.61
N LEU A 181 0.37 -6.11 18.37
CA LEU A 181 0.51 -4.65 18.31
C LEU A 181 1.05 -4.06 19.62
N THR A 182 0.82 -4.73 20.74
CA THR A 182 1.34 -4.36 22.07
C THR A 182 2.87 -4.41 22.18
N ARG A 183 3.55 -5.17 21.31
CA ARG A 183 5.02 -5.24 21.28
C ARG A 183 5.66 -4.06 20.57
N PHE A 184 4.84 -3.15 20.04
CA PHE A 184 5.34 -2.03 19.29
C PHE A 184 4.81 -0.69 19.80
N MET A 185 5.77 0.22 20.00
CA MET A 185 5.61 1.63 20.37
C MET A 185 4.73 2.42 19.35
N PRO A 186 4.35 3.69 19.63
CA PRO A 186 3.19 4.41 19.03
C PRO A 186 3.03 4.42 17.50
N ALA A 187 4.10 4.15 16.75
CA ALA A 187 4.18 4.21 15.29
C ALA A 187 3.10 3.41 14.55
N TYR A 188 2.60 2.30 15.12
CA TYR A 188 1.60 1.46 14.46
C TYR A 188 0.18 1.96 14.61
N PHE A 189 -0.18 2.35 15.84
CA PHE A 189 -1.43 3.06 16.09
C PHE A 189 -1.49 4.31 15.20
N GLN A 190 -0.36 5.00 15.05
CA GLN A 190 -0.22 6.13 14.16
C GLN A 190 -0.48 5.75 12.68
N HIS A 191 0.22 4.76 12.11
CA HIS A 191 -0.05 4.32 10.73
C HIS A 191 -1.53 4.00 10.50
N GLU A 192 -2.12 3.18 11.37
CA GLU A 192 -3.52 2.80 11.28
C GLU A 192 -4.46 4.01 11.38
N MET A 193 -4.21 4.93 12.32
CA MET A 193 -5.04 6.13 12.50
C MET A 193 -5.04 7.00 11.26
N ILE A 194 -3.88 7.24 10.63
CA ILE A 194 -3.78 8.02 9.40
C ILE A 194 -4.38 7.26 8.23
N ALA A 195 -4.13 5.96 8.10
CA ALA A 195 -4.73 5.14 7.05
C ALA A 195 -6.26 5.20 7.12
N ARG A 196 -6.86 4.98 8.30
CA ARG A 196 -8.31 5.10 8.50
C ARG A 196 -8.84 6.47 8.08
N LYS A 197 -8.18 7.55 8.52
CA LYS A 197 -8.57 8.92 8.18
C LYS A 197 -8.45 9.22 6.69
N LEU A 198 -7.42 8.69 6.03
CA LEU A 198 -7.26 8.79 4.59
C LEU A 198 -8.43 8.11 3.84
N TYR A 199 -8.77 6.87 4.23
CA TYR A 199 -9.88 6.13 3.62
C TYR A 199 -11.22 6.84 3.84
N GLU A 200 -11.48 7.34 5.06
CA GLU A 200 -12.65 8.18 5.37
C GLU A 200 -12.68 9.45 4.50
N TYR A 201 -11.57 10.19 4.45
CA TYR A 201 -11.46 11.44 3.69
C TYR A 201 -11.73 11.23 2.19
N LEU A 202 -11.28 10.12 1.62
CA LEU A 202 -11.48 9.78 0.21
C LEU A 202 -12.83 9.10 -0.08
N GLY A 203 -13.68 8.91 0.94
CA GLY A 203 -14.99 8.29 0.83
C GLY A 203 -14.93 6.79 0.52
N VAL A 204 -13.92 6.09 1.01
CA VAL A 204 -13.70 4.64 0.82
C VAL A 204 -13.87 3.94 2.17
N ASN A 205 -15.10 3.54 2.50
CA ASN A 205 -15.44 2.98 3.82
C ASN A 205 -15.06 1.50 4.00
N SER A 206 -13.95 1.05 3.40
CA SER A 206 -13.60 -0.37 3.30
C SER A 206 -12.11 -0.61 3.51
N TYR A 207 -11.57 -0.01 4.57
CA TYR A 207 -10.26 -0.34 5.13
C TYR A 207 -10.43 -1.20 6.38
N SER A 208 -9.79 -2.36 6.39
CA SER A 208 -9.79 -3.25 7.54
C SER A 208 -8.39 -3.79 7.77
N ILE A 209 -8.04 -3.91 9.04
CA ILE A 209 -6.82 -4.59 9.48
C ILE A 209 -7.22 -5.79 10.33
N MET A 210 -6.47 -6.88 10.24
CA MET A 210 -6.78 -8.10 10.97
C MET A 210 -5.50 -8.83 11.36
N SER A 211 -5.48 -9.42 12.57
CA SER A 211 -4.40 -10.36 12.90
C SER A 211 -4.55 -11.64 12.10
N ILE A 212 -3.45 -12.33 11.79
CA ILE A 212 -3.54 -13.64 11.12
C ILE A 212 -4.31 -14.68 11.96
N ASP A 213 -4.32 -14.54 13.28
CA ASP A 213 -5.03 -15.45 14.19
C ASP A 213 -6.54 -15.19 14.16
N SER A 214 -6.95 -13.92 14.15
CA SER A 214 -8.35 -13.54 13.96
C SER A 214 -8.90 -14.01 12.62
N TRP A 215 -8.09 -13.96 11.55
CA TRP A 215 -8.49 -14.52 10.26
C TRP A 215 -8.71 -16.03 10.34
N ARG A 216 -7.83 -16.77 11.02
CA ARG A 216 -7.96 -18.23 11.18
C ARG A 216 -9.23 -18.62 11.92
N SER A 217 -9.62 -17.86 12.95
CA SER A 217 -10.85 -18.13 13.69
C SER A 217 -12.14 -17.93 12.88
N PHE A 218 -12.11 -17.25 11.73
CA PHE A 218 -13.30 -17.13 10.86
C PHE A 218 -13.60 -18.40 10.06
N PHE A 219 -12.65 -19.34 9.96
CA PHE A 219 -12.78 -20.56 9.14
C PHE A 219 -12.79 -21.86 9.95
N ASN A 220 -12.66 -21.77 11.27
CA ASN A 220 -12.86 -22.88 12.21
C ASN A 220 -14.28 -22.79 12.78
#